data_AF-A0A3D0N209-F1
#
_entry.id   AF-A0A3D0N209-F1
#
_cell.length_a   1.000
_cell.length_b   1.000
_cell.length_c   1.000
_cell.angle_alpha   90.00
_cell.angle_beta   90.00
_cell.angle_gamma   90.00
#
_symmetry.space_group_name_H-M   'P 1'
#
loop_
_entity.id
_entity.type
_entity.pdbx_description
1 polymer ?
#
loop_
_entity_poly.entity_id
_entity_poly.type
_entity_poly.pdbx_seq_one_letter_code
_entity_poly.pdbx_strand_id
1 'polypeptide(L)' 'MDWFKVWFSSKFYLELYKHRNEDDARNLINLIQRNVKFNSGENALDICCGAGRHSLELARRGCVVTGFDLSPYLIND' A
#
# COMPACT_ATOMS: atom_id res chain seq x y z
N MET A 1 -25.41 -7.66 1.48
CA MET A 1 -24.22 -7.30 0.67
C MET A 1 -23.53 -6.19 1.41
N ASP A 2 -22.30 -6.41 1.91
CA ASP A 2 -21.63 -5.39 2.70
C ASP A 2 -21.16 -4.27 1.77
N TRP A 3 -21.67 -3.05 1.97
CA TRP A 3 -21.42 -1.90 1.10
C TRP A 3 -19.93 -1.62 0.89
N PHE A 4 -19.10 -1.85 1.91
CA PHE A 4 -17.66 -1.58 1.86
C PHE A 4 -16.92 -2.50 0.87
N LYS A 5 -17.32 -3.77 0.76
CA LYS A 5 -16.72 -4.71 -0.20
C LYS A 5 -16.98 -4.27 -1.64
N VAL A 6 -18.18 -3.75 -1.90
CA VAL A 6 -18.57 -3.22 -3.21
C VAL A 6 -17.82 -1.92 -3.50
N TRP A 7 -17.76 -1.00 -2.53
CA TRP A 7 -17.08 0.28 -2.69
C TRP A 7 -15.58 0.13 -2.94
N PHE A 8 -14.86 -0.64 -2.12
CA PHE A 8 -13.40 -0.80 -2.24
C PHE A 8 -12.97 -1.65 -3.45
N SER A 9 -13.89 -2.40 -4.06
CA SER A 9 -13.64 -3.13 -5.32
C SER A 9 -14.07 -2.34 -6.56
N SER A 10 -14.55 -1.10 -6.40
CA SER A 10 -15.06 -0.28 -7.49
C SER A 10 -13.97 0.52 -8.20
N LYS A 11 -14.04 0.65 -9.52
CA LYS A 11 -13.17 1.55 -10.29
C LYS A 11 -13.29 3.02 -9.84
N PHE A 12 -14.46 3.43 -9.36
CA PHE A 12 -14.68 4.79 -8.85
C PHE A 12 -13.83 5.09 -7.60
N TYR A 13 -13.51 4.07 -6.80
CA TYR A 13 -12.62 4.24 -5.65
C TYR A 13 -11.22 4.66 -6.10
N LEU A 14 -10.65 3.95 -7.09
CA LEU A 14 -9.33 4.29 -7.64
C LEU A 14 -9.32 5.66 -8.31
N GLU A 15 -10.41 6.05 -8.98
CA GLU A 15 -10.51 7.36 -9.62
C GLU A 15 -10.56 8.51 -8.59
N LEU A 16 -11.36 8.35 -7.53
CA LEU A 16 -11.46 9.34 -6.46
C LEU A 16 -10.12 9.51 -5.71
N TYR A 17 -9.42 8.41 -5.47
CA TYR A 17 -8.16 8.39 -4.72
C TYR A 17 -6.91 8.41 -5.60
N LYS A 18 -7.01 8.75 -6.90
CA LYS A 18 -5.85 8.80 -7.83
C LYS A 18 -4.69 9.69 -7.38
N HIS A 19 -4.97 10.68 -6.54
CA HIS A 19 -3.96 11.57 -5.96
C HIS A 19 -3.05 10.86 -4.93
N ARG A 20 -3.48 9.71 -4.39
CA ARG A 20 -2.67 8.82 -3.54
C ARG A 20 -1.76 7.96 -4.41
N ASN A 21 -0.84 8.64 -5.09
CA ASN A 21 0.08 8.07 -6.06
C ASN A 21 1.41 7.62 -5.42
N GLU A 22 2.38 7.27 -6.26
CA GLU A 22 3.72 6.83 -5.84
C GLU A 22 4.50 7.92 -5.08
N ASP A 23 4.31 9.20 -5.41
CA ASP A 23 5.00 10.29 -4.73
C ASP A 23 4.43 10.53 -3.33
N ASP A 24 3.10 10.45 -3.16
CA ASP A 24 2.47 10.43 -1.83
C ASP A 24 2.98 9.24 -1.00
N ALA A 25 3.14 8.06 -1.61
CA ALA A 25 3.68 6.87 -0.94
C ALA A 25 5.13 7.10 -0.49
N ARG A 26 5.98 7.59 -1.38
CA ARG A 26 7.38 7.93 -1.10
C ARG A 26 7.50 8.92 0.05
N ASN A 27 6.65 9.96 0.06
CA ASN A 27 6.64 10.96 1.11
C ASN A 27 6.21 10.38 2.47
N LEU A 28 5.21 9.49 2.48
CA LEU A 28 4.80 8.80 3.70
C LEU A 28 5.89 7.88 4.24
N ILE A 29 6.51 7.04 3.40
CA ILE A 29 7.58 6.15 3.85
C ILE A 29 8.82 6.94 4.30
N ASN A 30 9.12 8.08 3.65
CA ASN A 30 10.14 9.01 4.13
C ASN A 30 9.85 9.51 5.55
N LEU A 31 8.61 9.89 5.83
CA LEU A 31 8.20 10.31 7.16
C LEU A 31 8.35 9.17 8.16
N ILE A 32 7.90 7.97 7.83
CA ILE A 32 8.02 6.78 8.70
C ILE A 32 9.49 6.50 9.00
N GLN A 33 10.35 6.40 7.99
CA GLN A 33 11.77 6.04 8.17
C GLN A 33 12.55 7.07 9.01
N ARG A 34 12.15 8.35 8.96
CA ARG A 34 12.73 9.39 9.82
C ARG A 34 12.42 9.19 11.30
N ASN A 35 11.29 8.57 11.63
CA ASN A 35 10.81 8.42 13.00
C ASN A 35 10.97 6.99 13.54
N VAL A 36 10.97 6.00 12.65
CA VAL A 36 11.11 4.58 12.94
C VAL A 36 12.24 4.05 12.08
N LYS A 37 13.36 3.71 12.71
CA LYS A 37 14.49 3.13 11.99
C LYS A 37 14.12 1.71 11.57
N PHE A 38 14.25 1.45 10.28
CA PHE A 38 14.24 0.10 9.72
C PHE A 38 15.37 -0.02 8.71
N ASN A 39 15.88 -1.23 8.58
CA ASN A 39 17.05 -1.54 7.76
C ASN A 39 16.68 -2.47 6.59
N SER A 40 17.55 -2.50 5.58
CA SER A 40 17.45 -3.49 4.50
C SER A 40 17.47 -4.91 5.09
N GLY A 41 16.60 -5.78 4.59
CA GLY A 41 16.44 -7.16 5.03
C GLY A 41 15.41 -7.35 6.14
N GLU A 42 14.88 -6.28 6.74
CA GLU A 42 13.81 -6.39 7.74
C GLU A 42 12.45 -6.70 7.10
N ASN A 43 11.59 -7.39 7.85
CA ASN A 43 10.25 -7.72 7.39
C ASN A 43 9.30 -6.54 7.59
N ALA A 44 8.47 -6.24 6.59
CA ALA A 44 7.41 -5.25 6.66
C ALA A 44 6.06 -5.86 6.27
N LEU A 45 5.02 -5.52 7.02
CA LEU A 45 3.64 -5.92 6.75
C LEU A 45 2.81 -4.70 6.36
N ASP A 46 2.28 -4.70 5.14
CA ASP A 46 1.41 -3.65 4.60
C ASP A 46 -0.04 -4.17 4.59
N ILE A 47 -0.82 -3.78 5.61
CA ILE A 47 -2.21 -4.21 5.79
C ILE A 47 -3.14 -3.21 5.09
N CYS A 48 -4.12 -3.74 4.34
CA CYS A 48 -4.95 -2.98 3.40
C CYS A 48 -4.08 -2.30 2.33
N CYS A 49 -3.17 -3.07 1.73
CA CYS A 49 -2.15 -2.55 0.83
C CYS A 49 -2.70 -1.94 -0.47
N GLY A 50 -3.97 -2.21 -0.81
CA GLY A 50 -4.56 -1.88 -2.10
C GLY A 50 -3.67 -2.39 -3.23
N ALA A 51 -3.42 -1.53 -4.23
CA ALA A 51 -2.52 -1.82 -5.35
C ALA A 51 -1.00 -1.78 -4.97
N GLY A 52 -0.66 -1.74 -3.68
CA GLY A 52 0.71 -1.97 -3.20
C GLY A 52 1.68 -0.79 -3.30
N ARG A 53 1.21 0.46 -3.43
CA ARG A 53 2.09 1.63 -3.59
C ARG A 53 3.12 1.80 -2.45
N HIS A 54 2.73 1.47 -1.22
CA HIS A 54 3.62 1.51 -0.05
C HIS A 54 4.50 0.28 0.01
N SER A 55 3.92 -0.90 -0.26
CA SER A 55 4.66 -2.15 -0.39
C SER A 55 5.84 -2.03 -1.35
N LEU A 56 5.64 -1.46 -2.54
CA LEU A 56 6.69 -1.24 -3.53
C LEU A 56 7.77 -0.28 -3.03
N GLU A 57 7.38 0.80 -2.36
CA GLU A 57 8.34 1.76 -1.81
C GLU A 57 9.16 1.18 -0.65
N LEU A 58 8.55 0.36 0.22
CA LEU A 58 9.25 -0.37 1.28
C LEU A 58 10.22 -1.40 0.68
N ALA A 59 9.81 -2.13 -0.36
CA ALA A 59 10.68 -3.08 -1.05
C ALA A 59 11.87 -2.38 -1.73
N ARG A 60 11.67 -1.20 -2.34
CA ARG A 60 12.76 -0.37 -2.90
C ARG A 60 13.78 0.06 -1.84
N ARG A 61 13.38 0.14 -0.57
CA ARG A 61 14.26 0.44 0.58
C ARG A 61 14.91 -0.81 1.19
N GLY A 62 14.68 -1.98 0.60
CA GLY A 62 15.30 -3.24 0.97
C GLY A 62 14.50 -4.08 1.96
N CYS A 63 13.28 -3.70 2.33
CA CYS A 63 12.45 -4.52 3.20
C CYS A 63 11.93 -5.77 2.48
N VAL A 64 11.74 -6.86 3.21
CA VAL A 64 10.99 -8.04 2.77
C VAL A 64 9.52 -7.80 3.08
N VAL A 65 8.72 -7.51 2.05
CA VAL A 65 7.36 -7.02 2.24
C VAL A 65 6.32 -8.12 2.06
N THR A 66 5.39 -8.21 3.01
CA THR A 66 4.13 -8.94 2.85
C THR A 66 2.99 -7.93 2.74
N GLY A 67 2.29 -7.94 1.60
CA GLY A 67 1.07 -7.15 1.40
C GLY A 67 -0.17 -8.00 1.66
N PHE A 68 -1.17 -7.42 2.31
CA PHE A 68 -2.46 -8.05 2.52
C PHE A 68 -3.59 -7.06 2.22
N ASP A 69 -4.52 -7.43 1.34
CA ASP A 69 -5.74 -6.67 1.11
C ASP A 69 -6.95 -7.61 1.07
N LEU A 70 -8.11 -7.08 1.44
CA LEU A 70 -9.37 -7.82 1.38
C LEU A 70 -9.92 -7.89 -0.05
N SER A 71 -9.60 -6.91 -0.89
CA SER A 71 -10.11 -6.77 -2.25
C SER A 71 -9.33 -7.66 -3.22
N PRO A 72 -9.92 -8.76 -3.75
CA PRO A 72 -9.25 -9.61 -4.72
C PRO A 72 -8.86 -8.85 -5.98
N TYR A 73 -9.64 -7.83 -6.35
CA TYR A 73 -9.38 -6.96 -7.50
C TYR A 73 -8.08 -6.16 -7.36
N LEU A 74 -7.65 -5.84 -6.13
CA LEU A 74 -6.44 -5.05 -5.91
C LEU A 74 -5.17 -5.90 -5.75
N ILE A 75 -5.31 -7.22 -5.55
CA ILE A 75 -4.18 -8.15 -5.29
C ILE A 75 -3.97 -9.23 -6.36
N ASN A 76 -4.95 -9.50 -7.23
CA ASN A 76 -4.89 -10.59 -8.23
C ASN A 76 -4.86 -10.11 -9.69
N ASP A 77 -4.81 -8.79 -9.95
CA ASP A 77 -4.60 -8.24 -11.30
C ASP A 77 -3.09 -8.04 -11.58
#